data_AF-A0AAW4YC89-F1
#
_entry.id   AF-A0AAW4YC89-F1
#
_cell.length_a   1.000
_cell.length_b   1.000
_cell.length_c   1.000
_cell.angle_alpha   90.00
_cell.angle_beta   90.00
_cell.angle_gamma   90.00
#
_symmetry.space_group_name_H-M   'P 1'
#
loop_
_entity.id
_entity.type
_entity.pdbx_description
1 polymer ?
#
loop_
_entity_poly.entity_id
_entity_poly.type
_entity_poly.pdbx_seq_one_letter_code
_entity_poly.pdbx_strand_id
1 'polypeptide(L)' 'MSEKKILILCQYFYPEYVSSATLPTQLAEDLIANHINVDVMCGWPYEYSNHRDISKTEMHRGIRIRRL' A
#
# COMPACT_ATOMS: atom_id res chain seq x y z
N MET A 1 -22.52 -11.02 -5.42
CA MET A 1 -22.12 -9.61 -5.57
C MET A 1 -20.63 -9.60 -5.86
N SER A 2 -20.19 -8.96 -6.93
CA SER A 2 -18.77 -8.75 -7.20
C SER A 2 -18.19 -7.87 -6.09
N GLU A 3 -17.20 -8.39 -5.37
CA GLU A 3 -16.47 -7.64 -4.35
C GLU A 3 -15.89 -6.37 -5.02
N LYS A 4 -16.20 -5.19 -4.49
CA LYS A 4 -15.70 -3.94 -5.06
C LYS A 4 -14.18 -3.94 -4.94
N LYS A 5 -13.48 -3.85 -6.07
CA LYS A 5 -12.02 -3.89 -6.14
C LYS A 5 -11.46 -2.53 -6.55
N ILE A 6 -10.56 -1.99 -5.74
CA ILE A 6 -9.85 -0.73 -5.98
C ILE A 6 -8.37 -1.02 -6.17
N LEU A 7 -7.73 -0.35 -7.13
CA LEU A 7 -6.27 -0.28 -7.26
C LEU A 7 -5.82 1.14 -6.95
N ILE A 8 -4.96 1.29 -5.95
CA ILE A 8 -4.32 2.58 -5.63
C ILE A 8 -2.94 2.61 -6.30
N LEU A 9 -2.71 3.68 -7.08
CA LEU A 9 -1.43 3.97 -7.73
C LEU A 9 -0.81 5.21 -7.09
N CYS A 10 0.39 5.06 -6.53
CA CYS A 10 1.10 6.14 -5.86
C CYS A 10 2.61 5.92 -5.92
N GLN A 11 3.40 7.00 -5.87
CA GLN A 11 4.86 6.86 -5.86
C GLN A 11 5.35 6.21 -4.55
N TYR A 12 4.80 6.66 -3.43
CA TYR A 12 5.21 6.24 -2.09
C TYR A 12 4.08 5.53 -1.38
N PHE A 13 4.42 4.47 -0.65
CA PHE A 13 3.47 3.70 0.16
C PHE A 13 4.20 3.08 1.35
N TYR A 14 3.52 2.29 2.16
CA TYR A 14 4.17 1.48 3.20
C TYR A 14 5.47 0.82 2.69
N PRO A 15 6.57 0.78 3.46
CA PRO A 15 6.73 1.28 4.83
C PRO A 15 7.29 2.71 4.93
N GLU A 16 7.14 3.53 3.88
CA GLU A 16 7.72 4.87 3.88
C GLU A 16 7.03 5.81 4.89
N TYR A 17 7.81 6.63 5.60
CA TYR A 17 7.29 7.49 6.69
C TYR A 17 6.87 8.90 6.23
N VAL A 18 6.98 9.20 4.93
CA VAL A 18 6.53 10.50 4.38
C VAL A 18 5.00 10.58 4.32
N SER A 19 4.46 11.78 4.46
CA SER A 19 2.99 12.00 4.46
C SER A 19 2.32 11.46 3.19
N SER A 20 2.99 11.58 2.04
CA SER A 20 2.54 11.03 0.76
C SER A 20 2.46 9.50 0.72
N ALA A 21 3.08 8.78 1.65
CA ALA A 21 2.95 7.34 1.84
C ALA A 21 1.95 6.99 2.95
N THR A 22 2.01 7.72 4.06
CA THR A 22 1.16 7.49 5.24
C THR A 22 -0.32 7.66 4.90
N LEU A 23 -0.70 8.74 4.20
CA LEU A 23 -2.11 9.01 3.88
C LEU A 23 -2.72 7.94 2.95
N PRO A 24 -2.07 7.54 1.82
CA PRO A 24 -2.56 6.42 1.02
C PRO A 24 -2.62 5.11 1.80
N THR A 25 -1.66 4.85 2.68
CA THR A 25 -1.64 3.62 3.48
C THR A 25 -2.83 3.57 4.44
N GLN A 26 -3.09 4.65 5.18
CA GLN A 26 -4.24 4.76 6.07
C GLN A 26 -5.57 4.64 5.32
N LEU A 27 -5.68 5.31 4.16
CA LEU A 27 -6.87 5.18 3.31
C LEU A 27 -7.11 3.72 2.87
N ALA A 28 -6.07 3.01 2.45
CA ALA A 28 -6.18 1.60 2.07
C ALA A 28 -6.60 0.72 3.25
N GLU A 29 -6.06 0.97 4.44
CA GLU A 29 -6.43 0.27 5.67
C GLU A 29 -7.91 0.49 6.02
N ASP A 30 -8.38 1.73 5.95
CA ASP A 30 -9.79 2.09 6.20
C ASP A 30 -10.73 1.44 5.17
N LEU A 31 -10.34 1.38 3.89
CA LEU A 31 -11.13 0.71 2.85
C LEU A 31 -11.25 -0.80 3.09
N ILE A 32 -10.15 -1.47 3.46
CA ILE A 32 -10.16 -2.89 3.84
C ILE A 32 -11.06 -3.11 5.07
N ALA A 33 -10.98 -2.24 6.08
CA ALA A 33 -11.83 -2.30 7.26
C ALA A 33 -13.33 -2.14 6.94
N ASN A 34 -13.66 -1.45 5.84
CA ASN A 34 -15.02 -1.31 5.31
C ASN A 34 -15.39 -2.41 4.29
N HIS A 35 -14.67 -3.54 4.29
CA HIS A 35 -14.90 -4.68 3.40
C HIS A 35 -14.77 -4.36 1.90
N ILE A 36 -13.94 -3.39 1.54
CA ILE A 36 -13.58 -3.08 0.15
C ILE A 36 -12.23 -3.68 -0.14
N ASN A 37 -12.11 -4.44 -1.23
CA ASN A 37 -10.88 -5.11 -1.61
C ASN A 37 -9.92 -4.11 -2.28
N VAL A 38 -8.70 -3.99 -1.75
CA VAL A 38 -7.70 -3.00 -2.19
C VAL A 38 -6.37 -3.66 -2.56
N ASP A 39 -5.94 -3.42 -3.79
CA ASP A 39 -4.56 -3.66 -4.23
C ASP A 39 -3.83 -2.31 -4.36
N VAL A 40 -2.52 -2.32 -4.18
CA VAL A 40 -1.64 -1.14 -4.31
C VAL A 40 -0.50 -1.44 -5.24
N MET A 41 -0.19 -0.49 -6.11
CA MET A 41 1.00 -0.51 -6.95
C MET A 41 1.79 0.78 -6.77
N CYS A 42 3.03 0.65 -6.29
CA CYS A 42 3.86 1.77 -5.88
C CYS A 42 5.32 1.66 -6.34
N GLY A 43 6.09 2.74 -6.18
CA GLY A 43 7.52 2.72 -6.44
C GLY A 43 8.30 1.91 -5.40
N TRP A 44 9.57 1.64 -5.70
CA TRP A 44 10.50 1.06 -4.74
C TRP A 44 10.84 2.09 -3.64
N PRO A 45 10.71 1.71 -2.34
CA PRO A 45 11.00 2.60 -1.23
C PRO A 45 12.52 2.71 -1.00
N TYR A 46 13.11 3.81 -1.47
CA TYR A 46 14.56 4.07 -1.35
C TYR A 46 14.90 4.96 -0.15
N GLU A 47 14.38 6.18 -0.13
CA GLU A 47 14.89 7.27 0.71
C GLU A 47 14.15 7.42 2.04
N TYR A 48 12.88 7.00 2.08
CA TYR A 48 11.97 7.28 3.19
C TYR A 48 11.59 6.03 3.98
N SER A 49 12.41 4.98 3.93
CA SER A 49 12.19 3.73 4.64
C SER A 49 13.41 3.34 5.48
N ASN A 50 13.18 2.96 6.73
CA ASN A 50 14.20 2.37 7.60
C ASN A 50 14.30 0.84 7.43
N HIS A 51 13.42 0.24 6.62
CA HIS A 51 13.40 -1.20 6.37
C HIS A 51 14.46 -1.56 5.32
N ARG A 52 15.29 -2.55 5.64
CA ARG A 52 16.36 -3.03 4.75
C ARG A 52 15.90 -4.17 3.84
N ASP A 53 14.96 -4.98 4.32
CA ASP A 53 14.43 -6.13 3.58
C ASP A 53 12.99 -5.84 3.14
N ILE A 54 12.85 -5.31 1.93
CA ILE A 54 11.55 -4.97 1.36
C ILE A 54 11.29 -5.90 0.17
N SER A 55 10.16 -6.61 0.25
CA SER A 55 9.75 -7.52 -0.81
C SER A 55 9.08 -6.76 -1.95
N LYS A 56 9.33 -7.21 -3.19
CA LYS A 56 8.68 -6.65 -4.39
C LYS A 56 7.15 -6.77 -4.32
N THR A 57 6.66 -7.84 -3.69
CA THR A 57 5.23 -8.02 -3.40
C THR A 57 5.10 -8.40 -1.95
N GLU A 58 4.17 -7.78 -1.23
CA GLU A 58 3.86 -8.15 0.16
C GLU A 58 2.37 -8.01 0.47
N MET A 59 1.98 -8.59 1.61
CA MET A 59 0.63 -8.46 2.16
C MET A 59 0.72 -7.66 3.46
N HIS A 60 0.20 -6.44 3.46
CA HIS A 60 0.18 -5.57 4.63
C HIS A 60 -1.28 -5.38 5.08
N ARG A 61 -1.66 -5.93 6.24
CA ARG A 61 -3.02 -5.79 6.81
C ARG A 61 -4.17 -6.10 5.83
N GLY A 62 -3.97 -7.09 4.95
CA GLY A 62 -4.95 -7.47 3.93
C GLY A 62 -4.86 -6.68 2.61
N ILE A 63 -3.96 -5.70 2.53
CA ILE A 63 -3.65 -4.94 1.32
C ILE A 63 -2.51 -5.66 0.57
N ARG A 64 -2.74 -5.98 -0.71
CA ARG A 64 -1.68 -6.52 -1.57
C ARG A 64 -0.89 -5.37 -2.16
N ILE A 65 0.38 -5.26 -1.79
CA ILE A 65 1.29 -4.22 -2.29
C ILE A 65 2.20 -4.83 -3.36
N ARG A 66 2.32 -4.16 -4.50
CA ARG A 66 3.27 -4.49 -5.58
C ARG A 66 4.16 -3.28 -5.87
N ARG A 67 5.47 -3.48 -5.76
CA ARG A 67 6.48 -2.46 -6.04
C ARG A 67 7.05 -2.61 -7.45
N LEU A 68 7.29 -1.47 -8.09
CA LEU A 68 7.97 -1.37 -9.38
C LEU A 68 9.45 -1.09 -9.21
#